data_AF-A0A3M0CU07-F1
#
_entry.id   AF-A0A3M0CU07-F1
#
_cell.length_a   1.000
_cell.length_b   1.000
_cell.length_c   1.000
_cell.angle_alpha   90.00
_cell.angle_beta   90.00
_cell.angle_gamma   90.00
#
_symmetry.space_group_name_H-M   'P 1'
#
loop_
_entity.id
_entity.type
_entity.pdbx_description
1 polymer ?
#
loop_
_entity_poly.entity_id
_entity_poly.type
_entity_poly.pdbx_seq_one_letter_code
_entity_poly.pdbx_strand_id
1 'polypeptide(L)'
;MGMSEDMALVKSYVPDQVKETWKEEAEEQGQSLSKYVAAKVEQARAQQQVPQTSNTEEVEKLQQRIAELEDQLDEARARQPEASATVSILEDGAVKQNLSHRCKTLEELLRELVEDVAVDQLIREPVETRLYELAAEKEVEFQRGAGWRLTGGDRR
;
A
#
# COMPACT_ATOMS: atom_id res chain seq x y z
N MET A 1 40.92 11.76 -31.23
CA MET A 1 40.26 11.84 -29.92
C MET A 1 40.16 10.41 -29.42
N GLY A 2 40.96 9.90 -28.49
CA GLY A 2 41.48 10.50 -27.27
C GLY A 2 40.95 9.66 -26.10
N MET A 3 41.30 8.38 -26.09
CA MET A 3 41.06 7.47 -24.96
C MET A 3 42.42 6.92 -24.56
N SER A 4 42.69 6.81 -23.26
CA SER A 4 43.74 5.96 -22.66
C SER A 4 45.12 6.60 -22.41
N GLU A 5 45.22 7.57 -21.49
CA GLU A 5 46.44 7.69 -20.68
C GLU A 5 46.27 7.18 -19.24
N ASP A 6 45.04 6.88 -18.79
CA ASP A 6 44.75 6.59 -17.37
C ASP A 6 43.89 5.34 -17.12
N MET A 7 43.88 4.40 -18.07
CA MET A 7 43.12 3.14 -17.95
C MET A 7 44.06 1.94 -17.87
N ALA A 8 43.92 1.13 -16.81
CA ALA A 8 44.64 -0.13 -16.64
C ALA A 8 43.71 -1.32 -16.85
N LEU A 9 44.19 -2.36 -17.55
CA LEU A 9 43.47 -3.61 -17.71
C LEU A 9 43.62 -4.47 -16.46
N VAL A 10 42.51 -4.79 -15.80
CA VAL A 10 42.47 -5.72 -14.67
C VAL A 10 41.73 -6.98 -15.09
N LYS A 11 42.38 -8.14 -14.95
CA LYS A 11 41.73 -9.45 -15.13
C LYS A 11 41.16 -9.91 -13.79
N SER A 12 39.86 -10.18 -13.74
CA SER A 12 39.21 -10.79 -12.58
C SER A 12 38.80 -12.23 -12.90
N TYR A 13 38.80 -13.08 -11.87
CA TYR A 13 38.24 -14.41 -11.93
C TYR A 13 36.96 -14.42 -11.11
N VAL A 14 35.84 -14.74 -11.76
CA VAL A 14 34.51 -14.83 -11.17
C VAL A 14 33.82 -16.08 -11.68
N PRO A 15 32.91 -16.70 -10.89
CA PRO A 15 32.12 -17.82 -11.36
C PRO A 15 31.35 -17.49 -12.65
N ASP A 16 31.25 -18.45 -13.57
CA ASP A 16 30.62 -18.23 -14.87
C ASP A 16 29.16 -17.76 -14.75
N GLN A 17 28.41 -18.27 -13.76
CA GLN A 17 27.04 -17.83 -13.48
C GLN A 17 26.97 -16.33 -13.18
N VAL A 18 27.87 -15.83 -12.33
CA VAL A 18 27.90 -14.41 -11.93
C VAL A 18 28.26 -13.53 -13.13
N LYS A 19 29.18 -14.01 -13.98
CA LYS A 19 29.57 -13.29 -15.19
C LYS A 19 28.41 -13.17 -16.18
N GLU A 20 27.63 -14.22 -16.38
CA GLU A 20 26.46 -14.17 -17.26
C GLU A 20 25.38 -13.23 -16.69
N THR A 21 25.11 -13.28 -15.38
CA THR A 21 24.19 -12.31 -14.75
C THR A 21 24.63 -10.87 -14.96
N TRP A 22 25.90 -10.55 -14.76
CA TRP A 22 26.41 -9.19 -15.00
C TRP A 22 26.33 -8.77 -16.47
N LYS A 23 26.42 -9.73 -17.38
CA LYS A 23 26.29 -9.47 -18.81
C LYS A 23 24.84 -9.16 -19.18
N GLU A 24 23.88 -9.93 -18.66
CA GLU A 24 22.44 -9.67 -18.82
C GLU A 24 22.07 -8.30 -18.24
N GLU A 25 22.47 -8.01 -17.00
CA GLU A 25 22.22 -6.72 -16.34
C GLU A 25 22.86 -5.54 -17.10
N ALA A 26 24.04 -5.74 -17.70
CA ALA A 26 24.70 -4.73 -18.52
C ALA A 26 23.97 -4.49 -19.85
N GLU A 27 23.49 -5.56 -20.50
CA GLU A 27 22.71 -5.49 -21.74
C GLU A 27 21.37 -4.79 -21.52
N GLU A 28 20.67 -5.09 -20.42
CA GLU A 28 19.43 -4.39 -20.01
C GLU A 28 19.65 -2.88 -19.84
N GLN A 29 20.82 -2.49 -19.33
CA GLN A 29 21.18 -1.09 -19.11
C GLN A 29 21.82 -0.42 -20.34
N GLY A 30 21.99 -1.17 -21.45
CA GLY A 30 22.63 -0.69 -22.67
C GLY A 30 24.11 -0.34 -22.50
N GLN A 31 24.81 -0.99 -21.56
CA GLN A 31 26.21 -0.74 -21.22
C GLN A 31 27.11 -1.93 -21.55
N SER A 32 28.42 -1.67 -21.72
CA SER A 32 29.39 -2.77 -21.81
C SER A 32 29.63 -3.38 -20.43
N LEU A 33 29.93 -4.69 -20.40
CA LEU A 33 30.25 -5.40 -19.16
C LEU A 33 31.36 -4.71 -18.33
N SER A 34 32.39 -4.18 -18.99
CA SER A 34 33.47 -3.45 -18.32
C SER A 34 32.99 -2.17 -17.64
N LYS A 35 32.09 -1.41 -18.28
CA LYS A 35 31.51 -0.18 -17.75
C LYS A 35 30.55 -0.47 -16.60
N TYR A 36 29.76 -1.53 -16.74
CA TYR A 36 28.86 -2.02 -15.70
C TYR A 36 29.62 -2.41 -14.41
N VAL A 37 30.66 -3.24 -14.55
CA VAL A 37 31.47 -3.67 -13.40
C VAL A 37 32.20 -2.48 -12.76
N ALA A 38 32.76 -1.56 -13.56
CA ALA A 38 33.40 -0.36 -13.02
C ALA A 38 32.43 0.50 -12.21
N ALA A 39 31.21 0.73 -12.73
CA ALA A 39 30.17 1.48 -12.03
C ALA A 39 29.74 0.80 -10.71
N LYS A 40 29.62 -0.53 -10.70
CA LYS A 40 29.34 -1.28 -9.46
C LYS A 40 30.45 -1.17 -8.42
N VAL A 41 31.71 -1.20 -8.86
CA VAL A 41 32.87 -1.02 -7.97
C VAL A 41 32.89 0.39 -7.38
N GLU A 42 32.62 1.42 -8.19
CA GLU A 42 32.52 2.81 -7.72
C GLU A 42 31.37 2.99 -6.73
N GLN A 43 30.20 2.41 -7.01
CA GLN A 43 29.04 2.42 -6.12
C GLN A 43 29.36 1.75 -4.78
N ALA A 44 30.03 0.59 -4.80
CA ALA A 44 30.44 -0.11 -3.58
C ALA A 44 31.45 0.71 -2.76
N ARG A 45 32.39 1.40 -3.42
CA ARG A 45 33.34 2.30 -2.75
C ARG A 45 32.66 3.51 -2.12
N ALA A 46 31.69 4.11 -2.82
CA ALA A 46 30.91 5.21 -2.28
C ALA A 46 30.14 4.79 -1.02
N GLN A 47 29.52 3.61 -1.01
CA GLN A 47 28.82 3.08 0.16
C GLN A 47 29.74 2.80 1.36
N GLN A 48 30.99 2.40 1.12
CA GLN A 48 32.00 2.21 2.17
C GLN A 48 32.54 3.53 2.74
N GLN A 49 32.50 4.62 1.97
CA GLN A 49 32.97 5.93 2.41
C GLN A 49 31.93 6.70 3.24
N VAL A 50 30.65 6.29 3.21
CA VAL A 50 29.65 6.86 4.12
C VAL A 50 29.91 6.30 5.52
N PRO A 51 30.19 7.15 6.53
CA PRO A 51 30.35 6.68 7.91
C PRO A 51 29.05 6.02 8.36
N GLN A 52 29.07 4.70 8.53
CA GLN A 52 27.86 3.93 8.88
C GLN A 52 27.26 4.33 10.24
N THR A 53 28.01 5.05 11.08
CA THR A 53 27.61 5.42 12.44
C THR A 53 26.46 6.41 12.49
N SER A 54 26.27 7.30 11.49
CA SER A 54 25.15 8.25 11.52
C SER A 54 23.81 7.62 11.13
N ASN A 55 23.83 6.56 10.33
CA ASN A 55 22.61 5.87 9.91
C ASN A 55 22.08 4.92 10.99
N THR A 56 22.95 4.31 11.81
CA THR A 56 22.48 3.32 12.80
C THR A 56 21.64 3.97 13.89
N GLU A 57 22.06 5.12 14.42
CA GLU A 57 21.32 5.85 15.46
C GLU A 57 19.98 6.40 14.94
N GLU A 58 19.96 6.93 13.70
CA GLU A 58 18.72 7.40 13.07
C GLU A 58 17.76 6.25 12.75
N VAL A 59 18.28 5.11 12.28
CA VAL A 59 17.49 3.91 12.01
C VAL A 59 16.92 3.33 13.30
N GLU A 60 17.70 3.25 14.37
CA GLU A 60 17.21 2.80 15.68
C GLU A 60 16.11 3.72 16.23
N LYS A 61 16.31 5.04 16.11
CA LYS A 61 15.30 6.03 16.51
C LYS A 61 14.02 5.93 15.67
N LEU A 62 14.15 5.71 14.36
CA LEU A 62 13.01 5.52 13.47
C LEU A 62 12.27 4.20 13.78
N GLN A 63 13.00 3.12 14.06
CA GLN A 63 12.41 1.84 14.48
C GLN A 63 11.66 1.95 15.80
N GLN A 64 12.23 2.64 16.80
CA GLN A 64 11.53 2.93 18.05
C GLN A 64 10.27 3.75 17.82
N ARG A 65 10.30 4.72 16.90
CA ARG A 65 9.12 5.52 16.56
C ARG A 65 8.04 4.71 15.85
N ILE A 66 8.41 3.75 15.00
CA ILE A 66 7.47 2.83 14.36
C ILE A 66 6.78 1.98 15.42
N ALA A 67 7.52 1.37 16.33
CA ALA A 67 6.96 0.55 17.41
C ALA A 67 5.99 1.36 18.30
N GLU A 68 6.36 2.60 18.65
CA GLU A 68 5.49 3.49 19.44
C GLU A 68 4.19 3.84 18.69
N LEU A 69 4.25 4.04 17.37
CA LEU A 69 3.08 4.34 16.54
C LEU A 69 2.19 3.11 16.34
N GLU A 70 2.77 1.92 16.24
CA GLU A 70 2.04 0.65 16.20
C GLU A 70 1.28 0.40 17.51
N ASP A 71 1.94 0.60 18.66
CA ASP A 71 1.30 0.51 19.98
C ASP A 71 0.14 1.52 20.12
N GLN A 72 0.32 2.75 19.63
CA GLN A 72 -0.74 3.77 19.63
C GLN A 72 -1.91 3.39 18.72
N LEU A 73 -1.65 2.75 17.58
CA LEU A 73 -2.69 2.25 16.67
C LEU A 73 -3.46 1.09 17.30
N ASP A 74 -2.77 0.17 17.97
CA ASP A 74 -3.39 -0.96 18.66
C ASP A 74 -4.21 -0.49 19.87
N GLU A 75 -3.72 0.48 20.64
CA GLU A 75 -4.50 1.13 21.70
C GLU A 75 -5.71 1.87 21.16
N ALA A 76 -5.58 2.62 20.06
CA ALA A 76 -6.69 3.31 19.42
C ALA A 76 -7.74 2.33 18.90
N ARG A 77 -7.29 1.21 18.33
CA ARG A 77 -8.15 0.12 17.84
C ARG A 77 -8.85 -0.61 18.99
N ALA A 78 -8.17 -0.83 20.12
CA ALA A 78 -8.75 -1.43 21.31
C ALA A 78 -9.75 -0.50 22.04
N ARG A 79 -9.55 0.82 22.00
CA ARG A 79 -10.45 1.81 22.59
C ARG A 79 -11.70 2.11 21.75
N GLN A 80 -11.75 1.65 20.50
CA GLN A 80 -12.93 1.75 19.63
C GLN A 80 -13.53 0.38 19.30
N PRO A 81 -14.22 -0.29 20.24
CA PRO A 81 -14.94 -1.53 19.93
C PRO A 81 -16.17 -1.32 19.02
N GLU A 82 -16.68 -0.10 18.89
CA GLU A 82 -17.95 0.20 18.19
C GLU A 82 -17.77 0.64 16.71
N ALA A 83 -16.54 0.90 16.26
CA ALA A 83 -16.25 1.25 14.85
C ALA A 83 -15.72 0.07 14.03
N SER A 84 -15.41 -1.07 14.67
CA SER A 84 -14.85 -2.24 14.00
C SER A 84 -15.90 -3.06 13.22
N ALA A 85 -17.20 -2.85 13.45
CA ALA A 85 -18.24 -3.47 12.65
C ALA A 85 -18.36 -2.84 11.24
N THR A 86 -17.90 -1.61 11.05
CA THR A 86 -18.00 -0.85 9.79
C THR A 86 -16.70 -0.77 8.99
N VAL A 87 -15.59 -1.38 9.46
CA VAL A 87 -14.30 -1.34 8.76
C VAL A 87 -13.87 -2.70 8.19
N SER A 88 -14.59 -3.78 8.51
CA SER A 88 -14.42 -5.07 7.82
C SER A 88 -14.95 -5.07 6.37
N ILE A 89 -15.57 -3.97 5.93
CA ILE A 89 -16.18 -3.79 4.60
C ILE A 89 -15.11 -3.63 3.49
N LEU A 90 -13.88 -3.28 3.87
CA LEU A 90 -12.78 -2.98 2.96
C LEU A 90 -11.57 -3.88 3.26
N GLU A 91 -11.79 -5.18 3.43
CA GLU A 91 -10.66 -6.11 3.38
C GLU A 91 -9.86 -5.87 2.08
N ASP A 92 -8.53 -5.85 2.21
CA ASP A 92 -7.57 -5.67 1.11
C ASP A 92 -7.94 -6.44 -0.17
N GLY A 93 -8.57 -7.60 -0.02
CA GLY A 93 -9.05 -8.44 -1.12
C GLY A 93 -10.12 -7.78 -1.99
N ALA A 94 -11.07 -7.04 -1.42
CA ALA A 94 -12.15 -6.38 -2.17
C ALA A 94 -11.64 -5.16 -2.94
N VAL A 95 -10.74 -4.39 -2.32
CA VAL A 95 -10.10 -3.21 -2.95
C VAL A 95 -9.15 -3.64 -4.07
N LYS A 96 -8.34 -4.68 -3.84
CA LYS A 96 -7.41 -5.22 -4.86
C LYS A 96 -8.14 -5.89 -6.04
N GLN A 97 -9.32 -6.47 -5.83
CA GLN A 97 -10.12 -7.06 -6.92
C GLN A 97 -10.74 -6.00 -7.85
N ASN A 98 -11.08 -4.83 -7.33
CA ASN A 98 -11.63 -3.72 -8.13
C ASN A 98 -10.55 -2.88 -8.83
N LEU A 99 -9.30 -2.96 -8.38
CA LEU A 99 -8.14 -2.34 -9.03
C LEU A 99 -7.70 -3.18 -10.25
N SER A 100 -7.95 -2.65 -11.45
CA SER A 100 -7.42 -3.24 -12.70
C SER A 100 -6.05 -2.64 -13.06
N HIS A 101 -5.39 -3.16 -14.11
CA HIS A 101 -4.09 -2.65 -14.61
C HIS A 101 -4.12 -1.21 -15.17
N ARG A 102 -5.24 -0.50 -15.05
CA ARG A 102 -5.39 0.89 -15.47
C ARG A 102 -5.54 1.78 -14.25
N CYS A 103 -4.88 2.94 -14.27
CA CYS A 103 -5.09 3.96 -13.25
C CYS A 103 -6.55 4.42 -13.28
N LYS A 104 -7.25 4.25 -12.15
CA LYS A 104 -8.60 4.75 -11.92
C LYS A 104 -8.58 5.86 -10.87
N THR A 105 -9.52 6.78 -10.97
CA THR A 105 -9.73 7.80 -9.95
C THR A 105 -10.47 7.21 -8.74
N LEU A 106 -10.37 7.87 -7.59
CA LEU A 106 -11.05 7.43 -6.37
C LEU A 106 -12.57 7.35 -6.55
N GLU A 107 -13.16 8.28 -7.30
CA GLU A 107 -14.61 8.31 -7.57
C GLU A 107 -15.08 7.12 -8.42
N GLU A 108 -14.27 6.70 -9.39
CA GLU A 108 -14.55 5.52 -10.22
C GLU A 108 -14.48 4.24 -9.41
N LEU A 109 -13.45 4.11 -8.56
CA LEU A 109 -13.29 2.96 -7.66
C LEU A 109 -14.43 2.84 -6.66
N LEU A 110 -14.86 3.96 -6.06
CA LEU A 110 -15.98 3.96 -5.12
C LEU A 110 -17.30 3.54 -5.80
N ARG A 111 -17.52 3.93 -7.05
CA ARG A 111 -18.72 3.55 -7.80
C ARG A 111 -18.76 2.05 -8.10
N GLU A 112 -17.65 1.51 -8.60
CA GLU A 112 -17.54 0.09 -8.91
C GLU A 112 -17.61 -0.78 -7.65
N LEU A 113 -17.03 -0.30 -6.54
CA LEU A 113 -17.06 -0.98 -5.26
C LEU A 113 -18.48 -1.05 -4.67
N VAL A 114 -19.30 -0.01 -4.83
CA VAL A 114 -20.71 -0.01 -4.41
C VAL A 114 -21.58 -0.90 -5.31
N GLU A 115 -21.21 -1.06 -6.59
CA GLU A 115 -21.85 -1.99 -7.53
C GLU A 115 -21.46 -3.46 -7.26
N ASP A 116 -20.44 -3.71 -6.44
CA ASP A 116 -20.00 -5.04 -6.06
C ASP A 116 -20.99 -5.70 -5.09
N VAL A 117 -21.44 -6.91 -5.45
CA VAL A 117 -22.42 -7.70 -4.70
C VAL A 117 -21.92 -8.01 -3.28
N ALA A 118 -20.61 -8.11 -3.08
CA ALA A 118 -20.02 -8.33 -1.77
C ALA A 118 -20.28 -7.14 -0.82
N VAL A 119 -20.25 -5.92 -1.35
CA VAL A 119 -20.45 -4.69 -0.57
C VAL A 119 -21.94 -4.44 -0.34
N ASP A 120 -22.82 -4.75 -1.31
CA ASP A 120 -24.27 -4.69 -1.10
C ASP A 120 -24.72 -5.58 0.07
N GLN A 121 -24.23 -6.83 0.13
CA GLN A 121 -24.58 -7.74 1.23
C GLN A 121 -24.06 -7.27 2.58
N LEU A 122 -22.86 -6.70 2.60
CA LEU A 122 -22.20 -6.26 3.82
C LEU A 122 -22.81 -4.97 4.37
N ILE A 123 -23.30 -4.08 3.50
CA ILE A 123 -23.99 -2.84 3.90
C ILE A 123 -25.47 -3.10 4.23
N ARG A 124 -26.10 -4.10 3.59
CA ARG A 124 -27.52 -4.42 3.78
C ARG A 124 -27.87 -4.78 5.21
N GLU A 125 -27.16 -5.72 5.83
CA GLU A 125 -27.49 -6.18 7.19
C GLU A 125 -27.38 -5.08 8.26
N PRO A 126 -26.32 -4.25 8.30
CA PRO A 126 -26.23 -3.11 9.21
C PRO A 126 -27.31 -2.07 8.98
N VAL A 127 -27.62 -1.76 7.71
CA VAL A 127 -28.65 -0.78 7.36
C VAL A 127 -30.04 -1.28 7.75
N GLU A 128 -30.37 -2.54 7.47
CA GLU A 128 -31.64 -3.15 7.89
C GLU A 128 -31.77 -3.15 9.42
N THR A 129 -30.74 -3.58 10.13
CA THR A 129 -30.71 -3.57 11.61
C THR A 129 -30.97 -2.18 12.16
N ARG A 130 -30.27 -1.17 11.63
CA ARG A 130 -30.43 0.22 12.08
C ARG A 130 -31.81 0.79 11.75
N LEU A 131 -32.39 0.41 10.61
CA LEU A 131 -33.76 0.80 10.24
C LEU A 131 -34.81 0.18 11.18
N TYR A 132 -34.62 -1.08 11.59
CA TYR A 132 -35.49 -1.71 12.59
C TYR A 132 -35.36 -1.07 13.98
N GLU A 133 -34.16 -0.67 14.41
CA GLU A 133 -33.93 0.08 15.64
C GLU A 133 -34.63 1.44 15.61
N LEU A 134 -34.40 2.23 14.54
CA LEU A 134 -35.05 3.53 14.36
C LEU A 134 -36.59 3.41 14.28
N ALA A 135 -37.11 2.28 13.79
CA ALA A 135 -38.54 2.01 13.79
C ALA A 135 -39.07 1.69 15.19
N ALA A 136 -38.29 0.98 16.01
CA ALA A 136 -38.61 0.76 17.42
C ALA A 136 -38.62 2.09 18.21
N GLU A 137 -37.74 3.03 17.85
CA GLU A 137 -37.67 4.40 18.38
C GLU A 137 -38.76 5.33 17.80
N LYS A 138 -39.59 4.83 16.87
CA LYS A 138 -40.65 5.56 16.14
C LYS A 138 -40.14 6.73 15.28
N GLU A 139 -38.87 6.73 14.89
CA GLU A 139 -38.27 7.73 14.00
C GLU A 139 -38.44 7.37 12.51
N VAL A 140 -38.63 6.09 12.20
CA VAL A 140 -38.95 5.61 10.84
C VAL A 140 -40.12 4.63 10.85
N GLU A 141 -40.87 4.59 9.76
CA GLU A 141 -42.00 3.71 9.50
C GLU A 141 -41.71 2.86 8.26
N PHE A 142 -41.96 1.56 8.37
CA PHE A 142 -41.90 0.66 7.23
C PHE A 142 -43.27 0.56 6.54
N GLN A 143 -43.33 0.90 5.26
CA GLN A 143 -44.50 0.72 4.41
C GLN A 143 -44.27 -0.42 3.43
N ARG A 144 -45.10 -1.47 3.54
CA ARG A 144 -45.03 -2.64 2.66
C ARG A 144 -45.30 -2.22 1.21
N GLY A 145 -44.26 -2.33 0.36
CA GLY A 145 -44.31 -1.96 -1.07
C GLY A 145 -43.72 -0.58 -1.40
N ALA A 146 -43.46 0.27 -0.41
CA ALA A 146 -42.86 1.60 -0.59
C ALA A 146 -41.51 1.77 0.14
N GLY A 147 -41.19 0.89 1.09
CA GLY A 147 -39.92 0.89 1.80
C GLY A 147 -39.98 1.64 3.13
N TRP A 148 -38.88 2.28 3.52
CA TRP A 148 -38.72 2.96 4.80
C TRP A 148 -38.94 4.47 4.66
N ARG A 149 -39.64 5.09 5.61
CA ARG A 149 -39.91 6.53 5.62
C ARG A 149 -39.68 7.11 7.01
N LEU A 150 -39.02 8.26 7.10
CA LEU A 150 -38.93 9.02 8.36
C LEU A 150 -40.33 9.48 8.82
N THR A 151 -40.64 9.29 10.09
CA THR A 151 -41.90 9.70 10.71
C THR A 151 -41.92 11.17 11.11
N GLY A 152 -40.76 11.81 11.19
CA GLY A 152 -40.55 13.19 11.65
C GLY A 152 -40.56 14.28 10.56
N GLY A 153 -41.11 14.00 9.38
CA GLY A 153 -41.18 14.95 8.26
C GLY A 153 -42.32 15.99 8.36
N ASP A 154 -42.48 16.66 9.51
CA ASP A 154 -43.09 17.99 9.56
C ASP A 154 -42.47 18.82 10.68
N ARG A 155 -41.36 19.49 10.35
CA ARG A 155 -40.98 20.79 10.93
C ARG A 155 -40.03 21.48 9.96
N ARG A 156 -40.65 22.37 9.17
CA ARG A 156 -40.18 23.62 8.55
C ARG A 156 -38.68 23.87 8.47
#